data_AF-A0A973AMP3-F1
#
_entry.id   AF-A0A973AMP3-F1
#
_cell.length_a   1.000
_cell.length_b   1.000
_cell.length_c   1.000
_cell.angle_alpha   90.00
_cell.angle_beta   90.00
_cell.angle_gamma   90.00
#
_symmetry.space_group_name_H-M   'P 1'
#
loop_
_entity.id
_entity.type
_entity.pdbx_description
1 polymer ?
#
loop_
_entity_poly.entity_id
_entity_poly.type
_entity_poly.pdbx_seq_one_letter_code
_entity_poly.pdbx_strand_id
1 'polypeptide(L)'
;MTAQHPLPGLAEPPVPDGMTMADLILHIAGDPTLTTPRRRNVASAIRRLCALLGLDPGQLPAAFWAFRERLAGFEPVAAGMTVRRFQTIKSDVSFALKRVSAPVARPRQRLSRAWEDLKGKVDSPWQTLKIGRLAHYCSARGIVPVEVDDLVIEGYRSFVEQQTFKTSPQRHVRELCGQWNKLAAADRTSQLPLGLTTVTLPAGRTTYAVAWDDLPAGFRAGAERWLRSLSRDADLFDVDAPTRPLKPVSVEA
;
A
#
# COMPACT_ATOMS: atom_id res chain seq x y z
N MET A 1 -32.05 12.75 -10.88
CA MET A 1 -32.41 12.69 -9.45
C MET A 1 -31.50 11.67 -8.80
N THR A 2 -30.33 12.12 -8.34
CA THR A 2 -29.24 11.28 -7.89
C THR A 2 -29.40 11.07 -6.39
N ALA A 3 -29.80 9.86 -5.97
CA ALA A 3 -29.89 9.51 -4.57
C ALA A 3 -28.47 9.33 -4.00
N GLN A 4 -27.95 10.39 -3.38
CA GLN A 4 -26.82 10.34 -2.48
C GLN A 4 -27.24 9.52 -1.25
N HIS A 5 -26.92 8.22 -1.25
CA HIS A 5 -26.95 7.43 -0.03
C HIS A 5 -25.75 7.84 0.82
N PRO A 6 -25.95 8.31 2.08
CA PRO A 6 -24.83 8.58 2.96
C PRO A 6 -24.21 7.25 3.37
N LEU A 7 -22.98 6.99 2.92
CA LEU A 7 -22.19 5.83 3.37
C LEU A 7 -21.95 5.96 4.89
N PRO A 8 -22.38 4.98 5.70
CA PRO A 8 -22.18 5.04 7.14
C PRO A 8 -20.70 4.82 7.48
N GLY A 9 -20.09 5.84 8.10
CA GLY A 9 -18.90 5.70 8.96
C GLY A 9 -17.56 5.41 8.26
N LEU A 10 -17.03 6.40 7.54
CA LEU A 10 -15.60 6.44 7.13
C LEU A 10 -14.71 7.27 8.08
N ALA A 11 -15.23 7.68 9.25
CA ALA A 11 -14.42 8.22 10.33
C ALA A 11 -13.94 7.06 11.22
N GLU A 12 -12.62 6.98 11.41
CA GLU A 12 -11.92 5.99 12.22
C GLU A 12 -12.53 5.82 13.63
N PRO A 13 -12.67 4.59 14.15
CA PRO A 13 -12.26 4.35 15.51
C PRO A 13 -10.73 4.19 15.50
N PRO A 14 -9.96 5.07 16.15
CA PRO A 14 -8.57 4.76 16.43
C PRO A 14 -8.52 3.44 17.23
N VAL A 15 -7.40 2.74 17.15
CA VAL A 15 -6.99 1.79 18.21
C VAL A 15 -7.37 2.43 19.54
N PRO A 16 -8.00 1.74 20.51
CA PRO A 16 -8.45 2.37 21.75
C PRO A 16 -7.33 3.26 22.30
N ASP A 17 -7.62 4.56 22.41
CA ASP A 17 -6.65 5.60 22.72
C ASP A 17 -5.73 5.12 23.85
N GLY A 18 -4.43 5.06 23.56
CA GLY A 18 -3.40 4.77 24.56
C GLY A 18 -3.05 3.30 24.83
N MET A 19 -3.66 2.30 24.18
CA MET A 19 -3.24 0.91 24.41
C MET A 19 -1.80 0.68 23.90
N THR A 20 -0.91 0.29 24.81
CA THR A 20 0.50 -0.02 24.52
C THR A 20 0.69 -1.51 24.24
N MET A 21 1.86 -1.91 23.72
CA MET A 21 2.19 -3.33 23.59
C MET A 21 2.25 -4.05 24.94
N ALA A 22 2.58 -3.35 26.04
CA ALA A 22 2.51 -3.87 27.40
C ALA A 22 1.06 -4.18 27.79
N ASP A 23 0.13 -3.28 27.50
CA ASP A 23 -1.30 -3.51 27.71
C ASP A 23 -1.82 -4.66 26.86
N LEU A 24 -1.36 -4.77 25.61
CA LEU A 24 -1.70 -5.89 24.72
C LEU A 24 -1.20 -7.23 25.27
N ILE A 25 -0.02 -7.27 25.90
CA ILE A 25 0.49 -8.47 26.57
C ILE A 25 -0.45 -8.88 27.71
N LEU A 26 -0.89 -7.92 28.53
CA LEU A 26 -1.83 -8.17 29.64
C LEU A 26 -3.18 -8.64 29.10
N HIS A 27 -3.70 -7.99 28.07
CA HIS A 27 -4.95 -8.35 27.41
C HIS A 27 -4.93 -9.79 26.89
N ILE A 28 -3.86 -10.20 26.19
CA ILE A 28 -3.71 -11.58 25.70
C ILE A 28 -3.52 -12.59 26.84
N ALA A 29 -2.81 -12.21 27.90
CA ALA A 29 -2.62 -13.07 29.07
C ALA A 29 -3.95 -13.32 29.82
N GLY A 30 -4.89 -12.37 29.77
CA GLY A 30 -6.22 -12.48 30.35
C GLY A 30 -7.30 -13.08 29.44
N ASP A 31 -7.05 -13.27 28.13
CA ASP A 31 -8.07 -13.70 27.16
C ASP A 31 -8.57 -15.14 27.43
N PRO A 32 -9.81 -15.34 27.92
CA PRO A 32 -10.33 -16.66 28.26
C PRO A 32 -10.62 -17.52 27.02
N THR A 33 -10.71 -16.92 25.83
CA THR A 33 -10.98 -17.64 24.57
C THR A 33 -9.77 -18.39 24.04
N LEU A 34 -8.59 -18.20 24.64
CA LEU A 34 -7.35 -18.85 24.26
C LEU A 34 -6.96 -19.95 25.25
N THR A 35 -6.28 -20.98 24.76
CA THR A 35 -5.66 -21.97 25.66
C THR A 35 -4.47 -21.33 26.39
N THR A 36 -4.18 -21.80 27.61
CA THR A 36 -3.03 -21.32 28.39
C THR A 36 -1.70 -21.35 27.62
N PRO A 37 -1.37 -22.43 26.86
CA PRO A 37 -0.17 -22.43 26.01
C PRO A 37 -0.20 -21.35 24.94
N ARG A 38 -1.36 -21.11 24.30
CA ARG A 38 -1.49 -20.08 23.26
C ARG A 38 -1.30 -18.68 23.81
N ARG A 39 -1.88 -18.36 24.97
CA ARG A 39 -1.68 -17.08 25.66
C ARG A 39 -0.20 -16.80 25.92
N ARG A 40 0.51 -17.77 26.52
CA ARG A 40 1.94 -17.66 26.82
C ARG A 40 2.78 -17.47 25.57
N ASN A 41 2.51 -18.24 24.51
CA ASN A 41 3.25 -18.16 23.25
C ASN A 41 3.08 -16.78 22.58
N VAL A 42 1.85 -16.28 22.48
CA VAL A 42 1.58 -14.97 21.86
C VAL A 42 2.19 -13.84 22.69
N ALA A 43 2.02 -13.85 24.02
CA ALA A 43 2.64 -12.86 24.90
C ALA A 43 4.18 -12.88 24.81
N SER A 44 4.78 -14.07 24.70
CA SER A 44 6.22 -14.22 24.49
C SER A 44 6.67 -13.67 23.13
N ALA A 45 5.90 -13.94 22.06
CA ALA A 45 6.18 -13.42 20.73
C ALA A 45 6.15 -11.88 20.70
N ILE A 46 5.18 -11.26 21.37
CA ILE A 46 5.10 -9.79 21.50
C ILE A 46 6.36 -9.23 22.17
N ARG A 47 6.72 -9.74 23.36
CA ARG A 47 7.93 -9.31 24.07
C ARG A 47 9.18 -9.51 23.21
N ARG A 48 9.28 -10.65 22.53
CA ARG A 48 10.43 -10.97 21.70
C ARG A 48 10.56 -10.04 20.51
N LEU A 49 9.45 -9.69 19.85
CA LEU A 49 9.47 -8.74 18.73
C LEU A 49 9.93 -7.35 19.20
N CYS A 50 9.40 -6.85 20.31
CA CYS A 50 9.81 -5.55 20.85
C CYS A 50 11.29 -5.54 21.21
N ALA A 51 11.77 -6.59 21.91
CA ALA A 51 13.18 -6.74 22.26
C ALA A 51 14.11 -6.81 21.04
N LEU A 52 13.72 -7.56 19.99
CA LEU A 52 14.51 -7.67 18.75
C LEU A 52 14.64 -6.33 18.00
N LEU A 53 13.64 -5.46 18.14
CA LEU A 53 13.61 -4.16 17.46
C LEU A 53 14.08 -3.01 18.36
N GLY A 54 14.51 -3.30 19.59
CA GLY A 54 14.93 -2.29 20.56
C GLY A 54 13.81 -1.34 20.98
N LEU A 55 12.56 -1.83 21.01
CA LEU A 55 11.37 -1.04 21.34
C LEU A 55 10.89 -1.37 22.76
N ASP A 56 10.56 -0.34 23.53
CA ASP A 56 9.93 -0.49 24.84
C ASP A 56 8.43 -0.81 24.68
N PRO A 57 7.95 -1.99 25.13
CA PRO A 57 6.54 -2.33 25.05
C PRO A 57 5.61 -1.36 25.78
N GLY A 58 6.08 -0.67 26.82
CA GLY A 58 5.29 0.29 27.61
C GLY A 58 5.13 1.66 26.95
N GLN A 59 5.94 1.96 25.93
CA GLN A 59 5.87 3.22 25.17
C GLN A 59 5.42 3.00 23.73
N LEU A 60 5.45 1.75 23.24
CA LEU A 60 5.09 1.41 21.89
C LEU A 60 3.56 1.25 21.75
N PRO A 61 2.89 2.02 20.88
CA PRO A 61 1.47 1.85 20.61
C PRO A 61 1.17 0.43 20.08
N ALA A 62 0.04 -0.14 20.52
CA ALA A 62 -0.45 -1.45 20.08
C ALA A 62 -1.04 -1.40 18.66
N ALA A 63 -0.22 -1.02 17.68
CA ALA A 63 -0.63 -0.85 16.30
C ALA A 63 0.43 -1.37 15.31
N PHE A 64 -0.02 -1.81 14.14
CA PHE A 64 0.87 -2.31 13.09
C PHE A 64 1.83 -1.24 12.55
N TRP A 65 1.38 0.02 12.48
CA TRP A 65 2.18 1.12 11.97
C TRP A 65 3.41 1.41 12.85
N ALA A 66 3.33 1.15 14.16
CA ALA A 66 4.38 1.43 15.14
C ALA A 66 5.69 0.63 14.87
N PHE A 67 5.61 -0.47 14.13
CA PHE A 67 6.76 -1.33 13.84
C PHE A 67 7.43 -1.05 12.49
N ARG A 68 6.84 -0.21 11.63
CA ARG A 68 7.22 -0.17 10.20
C ARG A 68 8.66 0.26 9.97
N GLU A 69 9.07 1.37 10.58
CA GLU A 69 10.40 1.95 10.38
C GLU A 69 11.47 0.95 10.81
N ARG A 70 11.30 0.34 12.00
CA ARG A 70 12.24 -0.67 12.51
C ARG A 70 12.23 -1.95 11.69
N LEU A 71 11.08 -2.38 11.19
CA LEU A 71 10.97 -3.57 10.33
C LEU A 71 11.53 -3.36 8.92
N ALA A 72 11.64 -2.11 8.43
CA ALA A 72 12.13 -1.82 7.09
C ALA A 72 13.60 -2.15 6.89
N GLY A 73 14.41 -1.93 7.92
CA GLY A 73 15.84 -2.28 7.93
C GLY A 73 16.18 -3.57 8.66
N PHE A 74 15.19 -4.29 9.21
CA PHE A 74 15.46 -5.45 10.06
C PHE A 74 15.76 -6.71 9.23
N GLU A 75 16.97 -7.24 9.39
CA GLU A 75 17.40 -8.50 8.81
C GLU A 75 17.46 -9.58 9.92
N PRO A 76 16.62 -10.62 9.87
CA PRO A 76 16.54 -11.63 10.94
C PRO A 76 17.84 -12.37 11.21
N VAL A 77 18.61 -12.70 10.18
CA VAL A 77 19.82 -13.53 10.30
C VAL A 77 20.93 -12.77 11.03
N ALA A 78 21.10 -11.48 10.76
CA ALA A 78 22.00 -10.55 11.43
C ALA A 78 21.65 -10.37 12.91
N ALA A 79 20.38 -10.53 13.26
CA ALA A 79 19.89 -10.57 14.65
C ALA A 79 19.99 -11.98 15.29
N GLY A 80 20.70 -12.93 14.66
CA GLY A 80 20.88 -14.28 15.18
C GLY A 80 19.62 -15.15 15.16
N MET A 81 18.69 -14.86 14.24
CA MET A 81 17.39 -15.52 14.18
C MET A 81 17.08 -16.07 12.79
N THR A 82 16.50 -17.28 12.75
CA THR A 82 16.05 -17.83 11.47
C THR A 82 14.86 -17.06 10.91
N VAL A 83 14.81 -16.94 9.59
CA VAL A 83 13.68 -16.30 8.87
C VAL A 83 12.35 -16.93 9.25
N ARG A 84 12.30 -18.27 9.37
CA ARG A 84 11.10 -19.00 9.78
C ARG A 84 10.63 -18.60 11.18
N ARG A 85 11.55 -18.52 12.16
CA ARG A 85 11.21 -18.12 13.53
C ARG A 85 10.67 -16.70 13.57
N PHE A 86 11.26 -15.79 12.80
CA PHE A 86 10.79 -14.42 12.68
C PHE A 86 9.38 -14.33 12.08
N GLN A 87 9.08 -15.11 11.05
CA GLN A 87 7.74 -15.20 10.46
C GLN A 87 6.69 -15.70 11.46
N THR A 88 7.04 -16.67 12.31
CA THR A 88 6.17 -17.13 13.40
C THR A 88 5.90 -16.00 14.39
N ILE A 89 6.93 -15.29 14.83
CA ILE A 89 6.78 -14.14 15.73
C ILE A 89 5.86 -13.08 15.11
N LYS A 90 6.10 -12.68 13.85
CA LYS A 90 5.24 -11.71 13.13
C LYS A 90 3.78 -12.19 13.05
N SER A 91 3.57 -13.49 12.84
CA SER A 91 2.23 -14.06 12.76
C SER A 91 1.50 -14.00 14.10
N ASP A 92 2.20 -14.29 15.20
CA ASP A 92 1.64 -14.23 16.55
C ASP A 92 1.37 -12.79 17.01
N VAL A 93 2.27 -11.84 16.73
CA VAL A 93 1.99 -10.43 17.06
C VAL A 93 0.85 -9.89 16.19
N SER A 94 0.76 -10.29 14.92
CA SER A 94 -0.34 -9.89 14.02
C SER A 94 -1.68 -10.42 14.53
N PHE A 95 -1.70 -11.65 15.02
CA PHE A 95 -2.85 -12.24 15.68
C PHE A 95 -3.30 -11.45 16.92
N ALA A 96 -2.36 -11.00 17.75
CA ALA A 96 -2.66 -10.19 18.92
C ALA A 96 -3.20 -8.80 18.55
N LEU A 97 -2.51 -8.08 17.67
CA LEU A 97 -2.93 -6.75 17.23
C LEU A 97 -4.33 -6.77 16.60
N LYS A 98 -4.64 -7.80 15.80
CA LYS A 98 -5.97 -7.98 15.19
C LYS A 98 -7.11 -8.20 16.19
N ARG A 99 -6.81 -8.63 17.42
CA ARG A 99 -7.83 -8.78 18.48
C ARG A 99 -8.26 -7.45 19.08
N VAL A 100 -7.35 -6.46 19.09
CA VAL A 100 -7.57 -5.15 19.72
C VAL A 100 -7.83 -4.03 18.72
N SER A 101 -7.38 -4.19 17.47
CA SER A 101 -7.79 -3.32 16.36
C SER A 101 -9.24 -3.61 15.99
N ALA A 102 -10.03 -2.55 15.74
CA ALA A 102 -11.46 -2.56 15.37
C ALA A 102 -11.88 -3.79 14.52
N PRO A 103 -13.11 -4.31 14.72
CA PRO A 103 -13.51 -5.65 14.29
C PRO A 103 -13.12 -5.93 12.84
N VAL A 104 -12.05 -6.71 12.70
CA VAL A 104 -11.67 -7.32 11.43
C VAL A 104 -12.83 -8.23 11.03
N ALA A 105 -13.37 -8.01 9.84
CA ALA A 105 -14.29 -8.93 9.18
C ALA A 105 -13.87 -10.38 9.45
N ARG A 106 -14.74 -11.12 10.14
CA ARG A 106 -14.51 -12.51 10.54
C ARG A 106 -14.56 -13.45 9.31
N PRO A 107 -14.35 -14.76 9.51
CA PRO A 107 -13.50 -15.59 8.66
C PRO A 107 -14.02 -15.72 7.22
N ARG A 108 -13.11 -15.63 6.22
CA ARG A 108 -13.40 -15.92 4.80
C ARG A 108 -14.77 -15.39 4.35
N GLN A 109 -15.03 -14.11 4.61
CA GLN A 109 -16.27 -13.50 4.12
C GLN A 109 -16.35 -13.78 2.61
N ARG A 110 -17.41 -14.49 2.20
CA ARG A 110 -17.63 -14.85 0.80
C ARG A 110 -17.58 -13.55 0.01
N LEU A 111 -16.87 -13.63 -1.11
CA LEU A 111 -16.77 -12.50 -2.00
C LEU A 111 -18.18 -12.17 -2.51
N SER A 112 -18.53 -10.89 -2.63
CA SER A 112 -19.85 -10.57 -3.18
C SER A 112 -19.92 -11.03 -4.64
N ARG A 113 -21.13 -11.36 -5.13
CA ARG A 113 -21.31 -11.84 -6.50
C ARG A 113 -20.69 -10.91 -7.53
N ALA A 114 -20.86 -9.60 -7.38
CA ALA A 114 -20.27 -8.61 -8.28
C ALA A 114 -18.73 -8.68 -8.34
N TRP A 115 -18.08 -8.98 -7.22
CA TRP A 115 -16.63 -9.17 -7.15
C TRP A 115 -16.19 -10.55 -7.67
N GLU A 116 -17.02 -11.59 -7.51
CA GLU A 116 -16.81 -12.91 -8.14
C GLU A 116 -16.88 -12.81 -9.66
N ASP A 117 -17.89 -12.12 -10.18
CA ASP A 117 -18.09 -11.87 -11.61
C ASP A 117 -16.92 -11.06 -12.20
N LEU A 118 -16.49 -10.00 -11.51
CA LEU A 118 -15.32 -9.22 -11.92
C LEU A 118 -14.10 -10.13 -12.05
N LYS A 119 -13.79 -10.92 -11.02
CA LYS A 119 -12.64 -11.82 -11.02
C LYS A 119 -12.74 -12.90 -12.10
N GLY A 120 -13.94 -13.37 -12.43
CA GLY A 120 -14.19 -14.32 -13.51
C GLY A 120 -13.86 -13.76 -14.90
N LYS A 121 -13.91 -12.43 -15.06
CA LYS A 121 -13.55 -11.72 -16.30
C LYS A 121 -12.07 -11.33 -16.40
N VAL A 122 -11.28 -11.54 -15.34
CA VAL A 122 -9.85 -11.20 -15.36
C VAL A 122 -9.04 -12.39 -15.84
N ASP A 123 -8.46 -12.26 -17.04
CA ASP A 123 -7.66 -13.32 -17.67
C ASP A 123 -6.35 -13.61 -16.95
N SER A 124 -5.79 -12.63 -16.21
CA SER A 124 -4.50 -12.77 -15.53
C SER A 124 -4.66 -13.29 -14.09
N PRO A 125 -4.16 -14.51 -13.77
CA PRO A 125 -4.22 -15.04 -12.41
C PRO A 125 -3.49 -14.15 -11.40
N TRP A 126 -2.42 -13.49 -11.84
CA TRP A 126 -1.65 -12.57 -11.01
C TRP A 126 -2.43 -11.28 -10.69
N GLN A 127 -3.14 -10.71 -11.67
CA GLN A 127 -4.01 -9.55 -11.46
C GLN A 127 -5.18 -9.89 -10.53
N THR A 128 -5.78 -11.08 -10.70
CA THR A 128 -6.82 -11.62 -9.83
C THR A 128 -6.36 -11.78 -8.38
N LEU A 129 -5.13 -12.25 -8.17
CA LEU A 129 -4.52 -12.34 -6.83
C LEU A 129 -4.30 -10.97 -6.20
N LYS A 130 -3.82 -9.98 -6.98
CA LYS A 130 -3.56 -8.62 -6.50
C LYS A 130 -4.84 -7.90 -6.09
N ILE A 131 -5.92 -8.04 -6.88
CA ILE A 131 -7.21 -7.41 -6.62
C ILE A 131 -7.98 -8.14 -5.50
N GLY A 132 -7.72 -9.44 -5.27
CA GLY A 132 -8.46 -10.24 -4.31
C GLY A 132 -8.52 -9.66 -2.89
N ARG A 133 -7.45 -9.02 -2.40
CA ARG A 133 -7.47 -8.39 -1.07
C ARG A 133 -8.35 -7.14 -1.01
N LEU A 134 -8.34 -6.31 -2.05
CA LEU A 134 -9.26 -5.18 -2.19
C LEU A 134 -10.70 -5.69 -2.28
N ALA A 135 -10.93 -6.72 -3.10
CA ALA A 135 -12.25 -7.31 -3.30
C ALA A 135 -12.87 -7.81 -1.98
N HIS A 136 -12.10 -8.48 -1.12
CA HIS A 136 -12.56 -8.86 0.22
C HIS A 136 -12.79 -7.67 1.15
N TYR A 137 -11.93 -6.64 1.09
CA TYR A 137 -12.12 -5.41 1.87
C TYR A 137 -13.42 -4.70 1.51
N CYS A 138 -13.71 -4.57 0.21
CA CYS A 138 -14.92 -3.97 -0.33
C CYS A 138 -16.15 -4.83 -0.05
N SER A 139 -16.07 -6.15 -0.28
CA SER A 139 -17.16 -7.10 0.03
C SER A 139 -17.57 -7.06 1.50
N ALA A 140 -16.61 -6.91 2.41
CA ALA A 140 -16.89 -6.78 3.84
C ALA A 140 -17.67 -5.51 4.20
N ARG A 141 -17.62 -4.49 3.34
CA ARG A 141 -18.25 -3.18 3.50
C ARG A 141 -19.44 -2.97 2.56
N GLY A 142 -19.83 -4.00 1.80
CA GLY A 142 -20.91 -3.90 0.82
C GLY A 142 -20.58 -3.07 -0.43
N ILE A 143 -19.33 -2.67 -0.62
CA ILE A 143 -18.89 -1.85 -1.76
C ILE A 143 -18.76 -2.74 -2.99
N VAL A 144 -19.43 -2.40 -4.09
CA VAL A 144 -19.34 -3.13 -5.37
C VAL A 144 -18.18 -2.59 -6.24
N PRO A 145 -17.70 -3.33 -7.26
CA PRO A 145 -16.58 -2.89 -8.10
C PRO A 145 -16.71 -1.50 -8.72
N VAL A 146 -17.94 -1.11 -9.11
CA VAL A 146 -18.21 0.18 -9.76
C VAL A 146 -18.16 1.37 -8.81
N GLU A 147 -18.26 1.13 -7.50
CA GLU A 147 -18.18 2.14 -6.45
C GLU A 147 -16.74 2.37 -5.97
N VAL A 148 -15.76 1.66 -6.53
CA VAL A 148 -14.36 1.86 -6.16
C VAL A 148 -13.84 3.15 -6.78
N ASP A 149 -13.64 4.13 -5.90
CA ASP A 149 -13.05 5.43 -6.19
C ASP A 149 -11.81 5.67 -5.32
N ASP A 150 -11.26 6.89 -5.38
CA ASP A 150 -10.09 7.28 -4.59
C ASP A 150 -10.35 7.25 -3.08
N LEU A 151 -11.58 7.51 -2.64
CA LEU A 151 -11.97 7.45 -1.23
C LEU A 151 -11.91 6.01 -0.71
N VAL A 152 -12.42 5.05 -1.49
CA VAL A 152 -12.34 3.62 -1.18
C VAL A 152 -10.90 3.14 -1.15
N ILE A 153 -10.06 3.61 -2.08
CA ILE A 153 -8.63 3.28 -2.11
C ILE A 153 -7.89 3.83 -0.89
N GLU A 154 -8.18 5.06 -0.46
CA GLU A 154 -7.57 5.63 0.74
C GLU A 154 -8.04 4.90 2.01
N GLY A 155 -9.32 4.56 2.12
CA GLY A 155 -9.83 3.71 3.19
C GLY A 155 -9.18 2.32 3.21
N TYR A 156 -8.95 1.72 2.04
CA TYR A 156 -8.22 0.46 1.92
C TYR A 156 -6.76 0.61 2.31
N ARG A 157 -6.11 1.72 1.95
CA ARG A 157 -4.75 2.03 2.37
C ARG A 157 -4.68 2.07 3.89
N SER A 158 -5.51 2.86 4.57
CA SER A 158 -5.59 2.93 6.03
C SER A 158 -5.81 1.55 6.64
N PHE A 159 -6.67 0.72 6.05
CA PHE A 159 -6.87 -0.66 6.48
C PHE A 159 -5.63 -1.55 6.35
N VAL A 160 -4.93 -1.53 5.21
CA VAL A 160 -3.68 -2.29 5.04
C VAL A 160 -2.65 -1.80 6.05
N GLU A 161 -2.57 -0.49 6.20
CA GLU A 161 -1.69 0.18 7.12
C GLU A 161 -1.90 -0.22 8.60
N GLN A 162 -3.16 -0.36 9.01
CA GLN A 162 -3.56 -0.74 10.36
C GLN A 162 -3.62 -2.25 10.59
N GLN A 163 -3.43 -3.11 9.57
CA GLN A 163 -3.66 -4.57 9.74
C GLN A 163 -2.54 -5.49 9.24
N THR A 164 -1.42 -4.94 8.74
CA THR A 164 -0.32 -5.79 8.29
C THR A 164 1.08 -5.24 8.56
N PHE A 165 1.99 -6.15 8.92
CA PHE A 165 3.43 -5.91 8.97
C PHE A 165 4.09 -5.91 7.58
N LYS A 166 3.35 -5.50 6.53
CA LYS A 166 3.97 -5.29 5.22
C LYS A 166 4.84 -4.05 5.33
N THR A 167 6.10 -4.21 4.94
CA THR A 167 7.15 -3.20 5.04
C THR A 167 6.86 -1.97 4.18
N SER A 168 6.07 -2.10 3.12
CA SER A 168 5.71 -0.98 2.23
C SER A 168 4.24 -1.03 1.78
N PRO A 169 3.29 -0.62 2.62
CA PRO A 169 1.86 -0.55 2.27
C PRO A 169 1.62 0.37 1.06
N GLN A 170 2.34 1.49 0.99
CA GLN A 170 2.27 2.46 -0.12
C GLN A 170 2.63 1.83 -1.47
N ARG A 171 3.72 1.04 -1.53
CA ARG A 171 4.09 0.29 -2.73
C ARG A 171 2.99 -0.69 -3.12
N HIS A 172 2.43 -1.41 -2.14
CA HIS A 172 1.34 -2.37 -2.37
C HIS A 172 0.07 -1.68 -2.90
N VAL A 173 -0.32 -0.55 -2.32
CA VAL A 173 -1.48 0.26 -2.78
C VAL A 173 -1.22 0.83 -4.16
N ARG A 174 -0.03 1.36 -4.44
CA ARG A 174 0.34 1.86 -5.77
C ARG A 174 0.30 0.76 -6.83
N GLU A 175 0.87 -0.42 -6.54
CA GLU A 175 0.78 -1.58 -7.44
C GLU A 175 -0.68 -1.97 -7.69
N LEU A 176 -1.52 -1.97 -6.65
CA LEU A 176 -2.95 -2.25 -6.76
C LEU A 176 -3.67 -1.22 -7.65
N CYS A 177 -3.48 0.09 -7.42
CA CYS A 177 -4.06 1.16 -8.23
C CYS A 177 -3.66 1.00 -9.71
N GLY A 178 -2.39 0.65 -9.98
CA GLY A 178 -1.94 0.36 -11.34
C GLY A 178 -2.66 -0.82 -11.98
N GLN A 179 -2.89 -1.92 -11.24
CA GLN A 179 -3.64 -3.07 -11.74
C GLN A 179 -5.14 -2.78 -11.90
N TRP A 180 -5.70 -1.97 -11.01
CA TRP A 180 -7.08 -1.52 -11.08
C TRP A 180 -7.33 -0.67 -12.33
N ASN A 181 -6.45 0.29 -12.61
CA ASN A 181 -6.57 1.15 -13.77
C ASN A 181 -6.43 0.38 -15.09
N LYS A 182 -5.58 -0.65 -15.12
CA LYS A 182 -5.52 -1.57 -16.27
C LYS A 182 -6.83 -2.32 -16.47
N LEU A 183 -7.46 -2.76 -15.38
CA LEU A 183 -8.75 -3.43 -15.44
C LEU A 183 -9.86 -2.48 -15.91
N ALA A 184 -9.91 -1.26 -15.37
CA ALA A 184 -10.87 -0.24 -15.79
C ALA A 184 -10.67 0.22 -17.25
N ALA A 185 -9.43 0.19 -17.76
CA ALA A 185 -9.15 0.42 -19.17
C ALA A 185 -9.66 -0.73 -20.05
N ALA A 186 -9.40 -1.99 -19.66
CA ALA A 186 -9.89 -3.17 -20.38
C ALA A 186 -11.42 -3.26 -20.37
N ASP A 187 -12.06 -2.88 -19.25
CA ASP A 187 -13.52 -2.82 -19.10
C ASP A 187 -14.15 -1.85 -20.11
N ARG A 188 -13.56 -0.66 -20.31
CA ARG A 188 -14.03 0.33 -21.30
C ARG A 188 -14.00 -0.20 -22.74
N THR A 189 -13.05 -1.08 -23.07
CA THR A 189 -12.92 -1.69 -24.40
C THR A 189 -13.69 -3.01 -24.53
N SER A 190 -14.34 -3.48 -23.47
CA SER A 190 -15.08 -4.75 -23.47
C SER A 190 -16.44 -4.61 -24.13
N GLN A 191 -16.95 -5.72 -24.70
CA GLN A 191 -18.27 -5.75 -25.33
C GLN A 191 -19.42 -5.48 -24.34
N LEU A 192 -19.22 -5.78 -23.06
CA LEU A 192 -20.18 -5.49 -21.98
C LEU A 192 -19.43 -4.84 -20.80
N PRO A 193 -19.24 -3.51 -20.82
CA PRO A 193 -18.51 -2.80 -19.77
C PRO A 193 -19.28 -2.84 -18.45
N LEU A 194 -18.57 -3.13 -17.37
CA LEU A 194 -19.09 -3.07 -16.00
C LEU A 194 -19.21 -1.62 -15.49
N GLY A 195 -18.51 -0.67 -16.11
CA GLY A 195 -18.52 0.74 -15.70
C GLY A 195 -17.51 1.03 -14.60
N LEU A 196 -16.33 0.42 -14.67
CA LEU A 196 -15.28 0.64 -13.67
C LEU A 196 -14.62 2.02 -13.81
N THR A 197 -14.42 2.69 -12.68
CA THR A 197 -13.75 4.00 -12.62
C THR A 197 -12.25 3.83 -12.40
N THR A 198 -11.43 4.62 -13.10
CA THR A 198 -9.98 4.69 -12.84
C THR A 198 -9.71 5.48 -11.57
N VAL A 199 -8.75 5.01 -10.77
CA VAL A 199 -8.34 5.66 -9.52
C VAL A 199 -7.02 6.39 -9.70
N THR A 200 -6.80 7.44 -8.92
CA THR A 200 -5.57 8.21 -8.88
C THR A 200 -4.42 7.31 -8.42
N LEU A 201 -3.34 7.29 -9.21
CA LEU A 201 -2.14 6.53 -8.85
C LEU A 201 -1.33 7.35 -7.83
N PRO A 202 -1.07 6.83 -6.61
CA PRO A 202 -0.27 7.56 -5.63
C PRO A 202 1.12 7.85 -6.20
N ALA A 203 1.56 9.11 -6.12
CA ALA A 203 2.90 9.51 -6.52
C ALA A 203 3.92 8.76 -5.64
N GLY A 204 4.66 7.82 -6.22
CA GLY A 204 5.64 7.03 -5.46
C GLY A 204 7.07 7.53 -5.57
N ARG A 205 7.25 8.78 -5.99
CA ARG A 205 8.50 9.52 -5.86
C ARG A 205 8.15 10.91 -5.33
N THR A 206 8.77 11.30 -4.23
CA THR A 206 9.00 12.73 -3.97
C THR A 206 9.97 13.17 -5.06
N THR A 207 9.46 13.79 -6.12
CA THR A 207 10.32 14.42 -7.12
C THR A 207 11.03 15.57 -6.41
N TYR A 208 12.32 15.42 -6.16
CA TYR A 208 13.22 16.52 -5.76
C TYR A 208 13.50 17.49 -6.92
N ALA A 209 12.86 17.26 -8.07
CA ALA A 209 12.90 18.16 -9.20
C ALA A 209 11.96 19.34 -8.92
N VAL A 210 12.55 20.53 -8.87
CA VAL A 210 11.83 21.80 -8.93
C VAL A 210 11.01 21.83 -10.22
N ALA A 211 9.80 22.37 -10.19
CA ALA A 211 8.98 22.49 -11.40
C ALA A 211 9.76 23.27 -12.45
N TRP A 212 9.58 22.92 -13.74
CA TRP A 212 10.34 23.57 -14.82
C TRP A 212 10.25 25.10 -14.74
N ASP A 213 9.06 25.63 -14.43
CA ASP A 213 8.79 27.06 -14.31
C ASP A 213 9.44 27.74 -13.10
N ASP A 214 9.74 26.97 -12.06
CA ASP A 214 10.39 27.43 -10.84
C ASP A 214 11.93 27.42 -10.96
N LEU A 215 12.49 26.90 -12.06
CA LEU A 215 13.92 26.97 -12.34
C LEU A 215 14.36 28.40 -12.71
N PRO A 216 15.58 28.82 -12.35
CA PRO A 216 16.11 30.13 -12.71
C PRO A 216 15.99 30.39 -14.22
N ALA A 217 15.54 31.58 -14.60
CA ALA A 217 15.28 31.92 -16.01
C ALA A 217 16.52 31.73 -16.90
N GLY A 218 17.72 32.04 -16.39
CA GLY A 218 18.97 31.81 -17.10
C GLY A 218 19.27 30.33 -17.38
N PHE A 219 18.91 29.45 -16.43
CA PHE A 219 19.04 28.01 -16.60
C PHE A 219 18.04 27.49 -17.64
N ARG A 220 16.76 27.87 -17.56
CA ARG A 220 15.74 27.50 -18.56
C ARG A 220 16.14 27.93 -19.96
N ALA A 221 16.55 29.18 -20.12
CA ALA A 221 16.99 29.70 -21.41
C ALA A 221 18.22 28.95 -21.95
N GLY A 222 19.16 28.58 -21.08
CA GLY A 222 20.31 27.75 -21.44
C GLY A 222 19.93 26.33 -21.86
N ALA A 223 19.08 25.68 -21.09
CA ALA A 223 18.59 24.34 -21.38
C ALA A 223 17.76 24.30 -22.68
N GLU A 224 16.92 25.30 -22.94
CA GLU A 224 16.22 25.41 -24.21
C GLU A 224 17.15 25.68 -25.40
N ARG A 225 18.19 26.52 -25.24
CA ARG A 225 19.20 26.71 -26.28
C ARG A 225 19.90 25.40 -26.60
N TRP A 226 20.29 24.65 -25.57
CA TRP A 226 20.89 23.33 -25.71
C TRP A 226 19.94 22.31 -26.36
N LEU A 227 18.65 22.29 -25.99
CA LEU A 227 17.67 21.41 -26.64
C LEU A 227 17.43 21.80 -28.09
N ARG A 228 17.42 23.11 -28.41
CA ARG A 228 17.32 23.62 -29.79
C ARG A 228 18.53 23.22 -30.63
N SER A 229 19.74 23.28 -30.09
CA SER A 229 20.96 22.83 -30.78
C SER A 229 21.01 21.31 -31.02
N LEU A 230 20.12 20.55 -30.38
CA LEU A 230 19.94 19.10 -30.60
C LEU A 230 18.80 18.76 -31.58
N SER A 231 18.07 19.77 -32.06
CA SER A 231 16.95 19.56 -32.98
C SER A 231 17.42 19.39 -34.43
N ARG A 232 16.55 18.88 -35.31
CA ARG A 232 16.86 18.69 -36.74
C ARG A 232 17.16 20.00 -37.47
N ASP A 233 16.65 21.12 -36.95
CA ASP A 233 16.79 22.45 -37.54
C ASP A 233 17.97 23.24 -36.94
N ALA A 234 18.83 22.57 -36.16
CA ALA A 234 20.00 23.18 -35.55
C ALA A 234 21.09 23.55 -36.57
N ASP A 235 21.79 24.65 -36.33
CA ASP A 235 22.97 25.03 -37.10
C ASP A 235 24.12 24.05 -36.82
N LEU A 236 24.57 23.35 -37.87
CA LEU A 236 25.62 22.34 -37.81
C LEU A 236 27.01 22.93 -37.53
N PHE A 237 27.17 24.25 -37.66
CA PHE A 237 28.43 24.97 -37.45
C PHE A 237 28.43 25.79 -36.15
N ASP A 238 27.40 25.66 -35.32
CA ASP A 238 27.36 26.31 -34.02
C ASP A 238 28.53 25.79 -33.15
N VAL A 239 29.33 26.74 -32.65
CA VAL A 239 30.52 26.47 -31.83
C VAL A 239 30.14 25.82 -30.50
N ASP A 240 28.92 26.07 -30.02
CA ASP A 240 28.39 25.51 -28.78
C ASP A 240 27.60 24.21 -29.01
N ALA A 241 27.47 23.73 -30.26
CA ALA A 241 26.80 22.48 -30.56
C ALA A 241 27.61 21.25 -30.11
N PRO A 242 26.94 20.12 -29.80
CA PRO A 242 27.64 18.90 -29.45
C PRO A 242 28.50 18.41 -30.62
N THR A 243 29.78 18.19 -30.34
CA THR A 243 30.78 17.71 -31.31
C THR A 243 30.53 16.28 -31.82
N ARG A 244 29.54 15.56 -31.26
CA ARG A 244 29.16 14.21 -31.68
C ARG A 244 27.64 14.09 -31.80
N PRO A 245 27.14 13.43 -32.86
CA PRO A 245 25.72 13.14 -32.99
C PRO A 245 25.24 12.29 -31.82
N LEU A 246 24.05 12.60 -31.30
CA LEU A 246 23.40 11.78 -30.29
C LEU A 246 23.12 10.38 -30.85
N LYS A 247 23.19 9.38 -29.98
CA LYS A 247 22.84 8.01 -30.35
C LYS A 247 21.36 7.96 -30.74
N PRO A 248 20.96 7.13 -31.72
CA PRO A 248 19.56 7.06 -32.19
C PRO A 248 18.54 6.86 -31.06
N VAL A 249 18.89 6.09 -30.02
CA VAL A 249 18.04 5.80 -28.85
C VAL A 249 17.71 7.03 -27.99
N SER A 250 18.38 8.16 -28.21
CA SER A 250 18.20 9.40 -27.46
C SER A 250 17.30 10.42 -28.18
N VAL A 251 16.89 10.14 -29.42
CA VAL A 251 16.11 11.05 -30.27
C VAL A 251 14.65 10.58 -30.47
N GLU A 252 14.31 9.36 -30.04
CA GLU A 252 12.92 8.89 -29.98
C GLU A 252 12.33 9.19 -28.60
N ALA A 253 11.60 10.31 -28.51
CA ALA A 253 10.64 10.65 -27.46
C ALA A 253 9.33 11.07 -28.11
#